data_AF-A0A9X8H1J7-F1
#
_entry.id   AF-A0A9X8H1J7-F1
#
_cell.length_a   1.000
_cell.length_b   1.000
_cell.length_c   1.000
_cell.angle_alpha   90.00
_cell.angle_beta   90.00
_cell.angle_gamma   90.00
#
_symmetry.space_group_name_H-M   'P 1'
#
loop_
_entity.id
_entity.type
_entity.pdbx_description
1 polymer ?
#
loop_
_entity_poly.entity_id
_entity_poly.type
_entity_poly.pdbx_seq_one_letter_code
_entity_poly.pdbx_strand_id
1 'polypeptide(L)'
;MAGRPNQAKDAQDDSVATRLEKCESLSTGHDLNLADLNLLAVPAQTLHLSSLRTLNLRHNNLTSLPVDFVECFPLLEVLNVAQNHLSHLPPDLGSLQKLRKLFVQSNQLRSLPLSLTGCTKLDQLFAQHNHLQDIPDEFALLSSLQILSVAHNQLTTLPKGLSALVKLEVVDLSGNAALTDVPENLRRLHDRHAVLHSKYVLLLFHQAAR
;
A
#
# COMPACT_ATOMS: atom_id res chain seq x y z
N MET A 1 -20.54 4.04 -39.51
CA MET A 1 -19.89 2.90 -38.84
C MET A 1 -20.16 3.03 -37.34
N ALA A 2 -21.18 2.35 -36.83
CA ALA A 2 -21.44 2.30 -35.40
C ALA A 2 -20.43 1.34 -34.76
N GLY A 3 -19.56 1.86 -33.90
CA GLY A 3 -18.62 1.05 -33.12
C GLY A 3 -19.40 0.07 -32.25
N ARG A 4 -19.00 -1.21 -32.26
CA ARG A 4 -19.57 -2.20 -31.34
C ARG A 4 -19.32 -1.74 -29.89
N PRO A 5 -20.34 -1.77 -29.01
CA PRO A 5 -20.13 -1.48 -27.60
C PRO A 5 -19.12 -2.46 -27.01
N ASN A 6 -18.20 -1.93 -26.21
CA ASN A 6 -17.07 -2.66 -25.66
C ASN A 6 -17.54 -3.46 -24.44
N GLN A 7 -18.04 -4.67 -24.67
CA GLN A 7 -18.64 -5.56 -23.66
C GLN A 7 -17.74 -5.77 -22.41
N ALA A 8 -16.41 -5.68 -22.56
CA ALA A 8 -15.49 -5.79 -21.43
C ALA A 8 -15.54 -4.58 -20.49
N LYS A 9 -15.76 -3.37 -21.03
CA LYS A 9 -15.91 -2.15 -20.24
C LYS A 9 -17.25 -2.14 -19.52
N ASP A 10 -18.31 -2.54 -20.21
CA ASP A 10 -19.67 -2.58 -19.64
C ASP A 10 -19.76 -3.59 -18.47
N ALA A 11 -19.18 -4.79 -18.61
CA ALA A 11 -19.13 -5.78 -17.52
C ALA A 11 -18.28 -5.33 -16.32
N GLN A 12 -17.27 -4.50 -16.56
CA GLN A 12 -16.41 -3.95 -15.52
C GLN A 12 -17.12 -2.83 -14.76
N ASP A 13 -17.82 -1.93 -15.47
CA ASP A 13 -18.66 -0.90 -14.88
C ASP A 13 -19.80 -1.53 -14.05
N ASP A 14 -20.42 -2.62 -14.51
CA ASP A 14 -21.42 -3.39 -13.75
C ASP A 14 -20.84 -4.01 -12.47
N SER A 15 -19.62 -4.55 -12.54
CA SER A 15 -18.93 -5.13 -11.38
C SER A 15 -18.57 -4.08 -10.34
N VAL A 16 -18.13 -2.88 -10.78
CA VAL A 16 -17.85 -1.75 -9.89
C VAL A 16 -19.14 -1.23 -9.27
N ALA A 17 -20.18 -0.99 -10.07
CA ALA A 17 -21.48 -0.51 -9.59
C ALA A 17 -22.08 -1.44 -8.53
N THR A 18 -22.04 -2.76 -8.76
CA THR A 18 -22.52 -3.76 -7.79
C THR A 18 -21.78 -3.66 -6.44
N ARG A 19 -20.46 -3.44 -6.47
CA ARG A 19 -19.67 -3.31 -5.23
C ARG A 19 -19.88 -1.96 -4.54
N LEU A 20 -20.15 -0.90 -5.30
CA LEU A 20 -20.51 0.42 -4.76
C LEU A 20 -21.89 0.37 -4.08
N GLU A 21 -22.90 -0.20 -4.72
CA GLU A 21 -24.24 -0.38 -4.11
C GLU A 21 -24.16 -1.18 -2.81
N LYS A 22 -23.32 -2.22 -2.78
CA LYS A 22 -23.06 -2.98 -1.55
C LYS A 22 -22.35 -2.16 -0.47
N CYS A 23 -21.42 -1.29 -0.85
CA CYS A 23 -20.72 -0.40 0.07
C CYS A 23 -21.66 0.65 0.68
N GLU A 24 -22.57 1.22 -0.12
CA GLU A 24 -23.52 2.25 0.30
C GLU A 24 -24.70 1.68 1.11
N SER A 25 -25.14 0.46 0.80
CA SER A 25 -26.25 -0.21 1.51
C SER A 25 -25.88 -0.74 2.88
N LEU A 26 -24.59 -0.98 3.14
CA LEU A 26 -24.11 -1.28 4.49
C LEU A 26 -24.03 0.04 5.26
N SER A 27 -24.82 0.17 6.33
CA SER A 27 -24.79 1.30 7.28
C SER A 27 -23.43 1.53 7.96
N THR A 28 -22.41 0.76 7.57
CA THR A 28 -21.03 0.74 8.03
C THR A 28 -20.04 1.17 6.94
N GLY A 29 -20.48 1.86 5.86
CA GLY A 29 -19.74 2.28 4.65
C GLY A 29 -18.37 2.94 4.83
N HIS A 30 -17.42 2.15 5.32
CA HIS A 30 -16.04 2.53 5.56
C HIS A 30 -15.08 1.64 4.75
N ASP A 31 -15.53 0.53 4.19
CA ASP A 31 -14.65 -0.42 3.50
C ASP A 31 -15.13 -0.71 2.08
N LEU A 32 -14.28 -0.47 1.10
CA LEU A 32 -14.56 -0.70 -0.32
C LEU A 32 -13.50 -1.63 -0.91
N ASN A 33 -13.97 -2.76 -1.43
CA ASN A 33 -13.12 -3.72 -2.11
C ASN A 33 -13.37 -3.71 -3.62
N LEU A 34 -12.40 -3.25 -4.38
CA LEU A 34 -12.34 -3.24 -5.84
C LEU A 34 -11.19 -4.11 -6.38
N ALA A 35 -10.73 -5.09 -5.61
CA ALA A 35 -9.69 -6.01 -6.05
C ALA A 35 -10.18 -6.94 -7.18
N ASP A 36 -9.23 -7.35 -8.02
CA ASP A 36 -9.40 -8.34 -9.08
C ASP A 36 -10.44 -7.93 -10.15
N LEU A 37 -10.47 -6.65 -10.50
CA LEU A 37 -11.44 -6.09 -11.45
C LEU A 37 -10.80 -5.64 -12.77
N ASN A 38 -9.50 -5.89 -12.99
CA ASN A 38 -8.75 -5.44 -14.17
C ASN A 38 -8.78 -3.91 -14.41
N LEU A 39 -8.95 -3.12 -13.35
CA LEU A 39 -9.10 -1.66 -13.44
C LEU A 39 -7.84 -1.01 -14.02
N LEU A 40 -8.01 -0.16 -15.04
CA LEU A 40 -6.93 0.66 -15.60
C LEU A 40 -6.69 1.96 -14.81
N ALA A 41 -7.72 2.42 -14.09
CA ALA A 41 -7.68 3.60 -13.24
C ALA A 41 -8.65 3.43 -12.06
N VAL A 42 -8.47 4.23 -11.01
CA VAL A 42 -9.45 4.32 -9.90
C VAL A 42 -10.77 4.86 -10.48
N PRO A 43 -11.90 4.15 -10.32
CA PRO A 43 -13.17 4.60 -10.91
C PRO A 43 -13.61 5.94 -10.33
N ALA A 44 -14.01 6.89 -11.18
CA ALA A 44 -14.39 8.25 -10.77
C ALA A 44 -15.55 8.27 -9.77
N GLN A 45 -16.44 7.28 -9.84
CA GLN A 45 -17.56 7.08 -8.93
C GLN A 45 -17.10 6.84 -7.49
N THR A 46 -15.88 6.35 -7.27
CA THR A 46 -15.36 6.12 -5.90
C THR A 46 -14.88 7.40 -5.23
N LEU A 47 -14.61 8.46 -6.00
CA LEU A 47 -13.94 9.67 -5.53
C LEU A 47 -14.81 10.54 -4.60
N HIS A 48 -16.12 10.26 -4.52
CA HIS A 48 -17.02 10.95 -3.60
C HIS A 48 -17.13 10.26 -2.22
N LEU A 49 -16.51 9.09 -2.03
CA LEU A 49 -16.63 8.28 -0.81
C LEU A 49 -15.67 8.75 0.28
N SER A 50 -15.85 9.99 0.75
CA SER A 50 -14.95 10.63 1.73
C SER A 50 -14.96 10.01 3.13
N SER A 51 -15.97 9.20 3.45
CA SER A 51 -16.07 8.45 4.71
C SER A 51 -15.24 7.15 4.73
N LEU A 52 -14.61 6.79 3.62
CA LEU A 52 -13.92 5.51 3.48
C LEU A 52 -12.69 5.41 4.41
N ARG A 53 -12.58 4.29 5.12
CA ARG A 53 -11.44 3.90 5.97
C ARG A 53 -10.58 2.81 5.33
N THR A 54 -11.16 1.90 4.56
CA THR A 54 -10.42 0.83 3.87
C THR A 54 -10.72 0.87 2.38
N LEU A 55 -9.67 0.95 1.58
CA LEU A 55 -9.75 0.85 0.13
C LEU A 55 -8.83 -0.26 -0.36
N ASN A 56 -9.41 -1.28 -0.97
CA ASN A 56 -8.68 -2.37 -1.60
C ASN A 56 -8.82 -2.30 -3.12
N LEU A 57 -7.73 -1.96 -3.80
CA LEU A 57 -7.56 -1.86 -5.25
C LEU A 57 -6.55 -2.90 -5.76
N ARG A 58 -6.28 -3.93 -4.96
CA ARG A 58 -5.27 -4.94 -5.27
C ARG A 58 -5.56 -5.69 -6.57
N HIS A 59 -4.50 -6.15 -7.25
CA HIS A 59 -4.61 -7.02 -8.43
C HIS A 59 -5.48 -6.39 -9.52
N ASN A 60 -5.08 -5.19 -9.91
CA ASN A 60 -5.63 -4.44 -11.02
C ASN A 60 -4.47 -4.01 -11.94
N ASN A 61 -4.77 -3.18 -12.93
CA ASN A 61 -3.81 -2.68 -13.91
C ASN A 61 -3.53 -1.18 -13.73
N LEU A 62 -3.60 -0.68 -12.48
CA LEU A 62 -3.42 0.74 -12.18
C LEU A 62 -1.98 1.17 -12.43
N THR A 63 -1.78 2.24 -13.20
CA THR A 63 -0.47 2.84 -13.47
C THR A 63 -0.16 4.05 -12.57
N SER A 64 -1.21 4.69 -12.04
CA SER A 64 -1.12 5.79 -11.08
C SER A 64 -2.38 5.84 -10.20
N LEU A 65 -2.30 6.59 -9.11
CA LEU A 65 -3.46 7.06 -8.36
C LEU A 65 -3.84 8.47 -8.85
N PRO A 66 -5.13 8.86 -8.78
CA PRO A 66 -5.58 10.22 -9.09
C PRO A 66 -4.78 11.28 -8.32
N VAL A 67 -4.60 12.47 -8.92
CA VAL A 67 -3.89 13.58 -8.27
C VAL A 67 -4.58 14.01 -6.97
N ASP A 68 -5.91 14.06 -6.99
CA ASP A 68 -6.73 14.45 -5.83
C ASP A 68 -7.04 13.28 -4.88
N PHE A 69 -6.36 12.13 -5.03
CA PHE A 69 -6.67 10.90 -4.29
C PHE A 69 -6.71 11.12 -2.77
N VAL A 70 -5.78 11.92 -2.25
CA VAL A 70 -5.68 12.19 -0.81
C VAL A 70 -6.82 13.09 -0.32
N GLU A 71 -7.30 14.00 -1.17
CA GLU A 71 -8.45 14.86 -0.88
C GLU A 71 -9.77 14.08 -0.90
N CYS A 72 -9.87 13.08 -1.79
CA CYS A 72 -11.04 12.22 -1.90
C CYS A 72 -11.20 11.27 -0.70
N PHE A 73 -10.10 10.83 -0.08
CA PHE A 73 -10.11 9.79 0.96
C PHE A 73 -9.41 10.23 2.27
N PRO A 74 -9.82 11.35 2.90
CA PRO A 74 -9.08 11.93 4.03
C PRO A 74 -9.12 11.07 5.31
N LEU A 75 -10.07 10.14 5.41
CA LEU A 75 -10.27 9.28 6.57
C LEU A 75 -9.66 7.87 6.41
N LEU A 76 -8.89 7.64 5.35
CA LEU A 76 -8.37 6.32 5.03
C LEU A 76 -7.37 5.82 6.09
N GLU A 77 -7.62 4.62 6.60
CA GLU A 77 -6.80 3.90 7.58
C GLU A 77 -6.03 2.75 6.93
N VAL A 78 -6.60 2.14 5.88
CA VAL A 78 -6.01 1.02 5.16
C VAL A 78 -6.10 1.26 3.66
N LEU A 79 -4.95 1.31 3.01
CA LEU A 79 -4.84 1.38 1.55
C LEU A 79 -4.11 0.15 1.02
N ASN A 80 -4.78 -0.60 0.16
CA ASN A 80 -4.18 -1.71 -0.56
C ASN A 80 -4.21 -1.46 -2.07
N VAL A 81 -3.04 -1.19 -2.64
CA VAL A 81 -2.82 -1.01 -4.09
C VAL A 81 -1.76 -2.00 -4.58
N ALA A 82 -1.56 -3.11 -3.86
CA ALA A 82 -0.60 -4.14 -4.22
C ALA A 82 -0.95 -4.81 -5.56
N GLN A 83 0.06 -5.39 -6.22
CA GLN A 83 -0.12 -6.11 -7.49
C GLN A 83 -0.78 -5.21 -8.55
N ASN A 84 -0.17 -4.07 -8.82
CA ASN A 84 -0.55 -3.12 -9.87
C ASN A 84 0.71 -2.73 -10.67
N HIS A 85 0.64 -1.65 -11.45
CA HIS A 85 1.74 -1.13 -12.25
C HIS A 85 2.11 0.31 -11.83
N LEU A 86 1.93 0.65 -10.56
CA LEU A 86 2.21 1.98 -10.04
C LEU A 86 3.71 2.29 -10.15
N SER A 87 4.05 3.38 -10.82
CA SER A 87 5.44 3.88 -10.91
C SER A 87 5.78 4.89 -9.81
N HIS A 88 4.78 5.55 -9.25
CA HIS A 88 4.89 6.46 -8.12
C HIS A 88 3.62 6.42 -7.25
N LEU A 89 3.74 6.94 -6.02
CA LEU A 89 2.61 7.26 -5.16
C LEU A 89 2.33 8.77 -5.22
N PRO A 90 1.14 9.25 -4.81
CA PRO A 90 0.85 10.68 -4.71
C PRO A 90 1.90 11.41 -3.85
N PRO A 91 2.41 12.56 -4.28
CA PRO A 91 3.42 13.31 -3.53
C PRO A 91 2.91 13.78 -2.17
N ASP A 92 1.59 13.89 -1.98
CA ASP A 92 0.96 14.36 -0.73
C ASP A 92 0.35 13.22 0.10
N LEU A 93 0.75 11.97 -0.14
CA LEU A 93 0.21 10.79 0.57
C LEU A 93 0.33 10.92 2.11
N GLY A 94 1.32 11.67 2.58
CA GLY A 94 1.50 12.08 3.97
C GLY A 94 0.31 12.76 4.64
N SER A 95 -0.58 13.37 3.87
CA SER A 95 -1.76 14.06 4.42
C SER A 95 -2.84 13.08 4.91
N LEU A 96 -2.70 11.78 4.61
CA LEU A 96 -3.54 10.71 5.18
C LEU A 96 -3.16 10.40 6.64
N GLN A 97 -3.45 11.35 7.55
CA GLN A 97 -3.09 11.29 8.98
C GLN A 97 -3.74 10.12 9.76
N LYS A 98 -4.73 9.45 9.16
CA LYS A 98 -5.38 8.26 9.71
C LYS A 98 -4.76 6.95 9.20
N LEU A 99 -3.91 7.00 8.19
CA LEU A 99 -3.37 5.81 7.54
C LEU A 99 -2.51 5.01 8.52
N ARG A 100 -2.86 3.72 8.65
CA ARG A 100 -2.20 2.74 9.52
C ARG A 100 -1.49 1.68 8.70
N LYS A 101 -2.14 1.21 7.63
CA LYS A 101 -1.62 0.12 6.80
C LYS A 101 -1.54 0.55 5.34
N LEU A 102 -0.37 0.40 4.75
CA LEU A 102 -0.12 0.67 3.35
C LEU A 102 0.48 -0.57 2.68
N PHE A 103 -0.26 -1.11 1.71
CA PHE A 103 0.17 -2.24 0.89
C PHE A 103 0.41 -1.75 -0.55
N VAL A 104 1.69 -1.69 -0.94
CA VAL A 104 2.16 -1.24 -2.25
C VAL A 104 3.09 -2.28 -2.89
N GLN A 105 3.17 -3.49 -2.34
CA GLN A 105 4.02 -4.55 -2.86
C GLN A 105 3.64 -4.97 -4.29
N SER A 106 4.61 -5.46 -5.06
CA SER A 106 4.42 -5.87 -6.45
C SER A 106 3.88 -4.73 -7.33
N ASN A 107 4.63 -3.63 -7.36
CA ASN A 107 4.44 -2.48 -8.24
C ASN A 107 5.77 -2.14 -8.92
N GLN A 108 5.89 -0.96 -9.52
CA GLN A 108 7.08 -0.48 -10.23
C GLN A 108 7.70 0.75 -9.53
N LEU A 109 7.49 0.89 -8.22
CA LEU A 109 7.93 2.06 -7.46
C LEU A 109 9.45 2.14 -7.40
N ARG A 110 10.01 3.30 -7.74
CA ARG A 110 11.45 3.58 -7.62
C ARG A 110 11.84 4.28 -6.32
N SER A 111 10.88 4.95 -5.70
CA SER A 111 11.01 5.61 -4.41
C SER A 111 9.65 5.62 -3.71
N LEU A 112 9.67 5.84 -2.39
CA LEU A 112 8.50 6.21 -1.62
C LEU A 112 8.50 7.73 -1.44
N PRO A 113 7.33 8.40 -1.48
CA PRO A 113 7.28 9.85 -1.34
C PRO A 113 7.74 10.24 0.08
N LEU A 114 8.58 11.27 0.18
CA LEU A 114 9.05 11.80 1.46
C LEU A 114 7.89 12.18 2.39
N SER A 115 6.78 12.65 1.80
CA SER A 115 5.58 13.00 2.56
C SER A 115 5.00 11.83 3.35
N LEU A 116 5.28 10.56 3.00
CA LEU A 116 4.76 9.41 3.75
C LEU A 116 5.14 9.46 5.24
N THR A 117 6.21 10.16 5.59
CA THR A 117 6.63 10.47 6.97
C THR A 117 5.57 11.24 7.77
N GLY A 118 4.68 11.95 7.10
CA GLY A 118 3.51 12.60 7.68
C GLY A 118 2.43 11.63 8.17
N CYS A 119 2.41 10.37 7.69
CA CYS A 119 1.49 9.34 8.18
C CYS A 119 1.92 8.81 9.55
N THR A 120 1.85 9.64 10.59
CA THR A 120 2.36 9.35 11.95
C THR A 120 1.74 8.13 12.63
N LYS A 121 0.59 7.65 12.14
CA LYS A 121 -0.10 6.44 12.60
C LYS A 121 0.25 5.18 11.82
N LEU A 122 1.07 5.28 10.78
CA LEU A 122 1.45 4.15 9.95
C LEU A 122 2.19 3.12 10.81
N ASP A 123 1.59 1.94 10.96
CA ASP A 123 2.12 0.83 11.73
C ASP A 123 2.60 -0.31 10.81
N GLN A 124 2.08 -0.41 9.59
CA GLN A 124 2.46 -1.46 8.64
C GLN A 124 2.69 -0.91 7.23
N LEU A 125 3.89 -1.13 6.72
CA LEU A 125 4.28 -0.79 5.35
C LEU A 125 4.81 -2.02 4.62
N PHE A 126 4.10 -2.43 3.57
CA PHE A 126 4.50 -3.51 2.68
C PHE A 126 4.80 -2.95 1.29
N ALA A 127 6.09 -2.95 0.92
CA ALA A 127 6.60 -2.42 -0.33
C ALA A 127 7.58 -3.39 -1.03
N GLN A 128 7.51 -4.68 -0.72
CA GLN A 128 8.34 -5.69 -1.36
C GLN A 128 8.04 -5.85 -2.86
N HIS A 129 8.99 -6.38 -3.63
CA HIS A 129 8.87 -6.55 -5.08
C HIS A 129 8.55 -5.22 -5.80
N ASN A 130 9.42 -4.24 -5.59
CA ASN A 130 9.42 -2.95 -6.30
C ASN A 130 10.84 -2.70 -6.85
N HIS A 131 11.14 -1.45 -7.20
CA HIS A 131 12.45 -1.00 -7.67
C HIS A 131 13.02 0.10 -6.76
N LEU A 132 12.71 0.06 -5.46
CA LEU A 132 13.15 1.07 -4.50
C LEU A 132 14.67 1.06 -4.40
N GLN A 133 15.30 2.23 -4.55
CA GLN A 133 16.76 2.39 -4.50
C GLN A 133 17.26 2.86 -3.12
N ASP A 134 16.40 3.58 -2.42
CA ASP A 134 16.64 4.16 -1.11
C ASP A 134 15.36 4.22 -0.26
N ILE A 135 15.56 4.44 1.04
CA ILE A 135 14.51 4.84 1.97
C ILE A 135 15.02 6.12 2.66
N PRO A 136 14.28 7.24 2.62
CA PRO A 136 14.73 8.50 3.21
C PRO A 136 15.02 8.39 4.72
N ASP A 137 16.00 9.15 5.21
CA ASP A 137 16.36 9.19 6.65
C ASP A 137 15.18 9.65 7.52
N GLU A 138 14.30 10.48 6.97
CA GLU A 138 13.09 10.98 7.61
C GLU A 138 12.07 9.87 7.90
N PHE A 139 12.20 8.66 7.33
CA PHE A 139 11.34 7.53 7.71
C PHE A 139 11.53 7.10 9.17
N ALA A 140 12.62 7.56 9.82
CA ALA A 140 12.78 7.47 11.27
C ALA A 140 11.69 8.23 12.07
N LEU A 141 10.93 9.13 11.42
CA LEU A 141 9.80 9.85 12.03
C LEU A 141 8.54 8.98 12.16
N LEU A 142 8.48 7.83 11.47
CA LEU A 142 7.38 6.87 11.55
C LEU A 142 7.41 6.09 12.87
N SER A 143 7.28 6.79 13.99
CA SER A 143 7.41 6.25 15.35
C SER A 143 6.37 5.19 15.72
N SER A 144 5.31 5.04 14.93
CA SER A 144 4.29 3.99 15.07
C SER A 144 4.61 2.73 14.28
N LEU A 145 5.63 2.73 13.42
CA LEU A 145 5.93 1.63 12.50
C LEU A 145 6.34 0.37 13.27
N GLN A 146 5.60 -0.71 13.03
CA GLN A 146 5.81 -2.04 13.61
C GLN A 146 6.32 -3.02 12.56
N ILE A 147 5.84 -2.89 11.32
CA ILE A 147 6.19 -3.79 10.22
C ILE A 147 6.67 -2.97 9.04
N LEU A 148 7.90 -3.27 8.60
CA LEU A 148 8.48 -2.76 7.37
C LEU A 148 8.93 -3.93 6.49
N SER A 149 8.29 -4.10 5.34
CA SER A 149 8.72 -5.08 4.34
C SER A 149 9.12 -4.37 3.06
N VAL A 150 10.41 -4.38 2.76
CA VAL A 150 11.02 -3.80 1.55
C VAL A 150 11.87 -4.85 0.83
N ALA A 151 11.53 -6.12 1.00
CA ALA A 151 12.20 -7.23 0.35
C ALA A 151 12.14 -7.13 -1.18
N HIS A 152 13.11 -7.72 -1.88
CA HIS A 152 13.18 -7.76 -3.34
C HIS A 152 13.05 -6.35 -3.96
N ASN A 153 13.93 -5.46 -3.51
CA ASN A 153 14.13 -4.11 -4.06
C ASN A 153 15.60 -3.92 -4.48
N GLN A 154 16.00 -2.69 -4.75
CA GLN A 154 17.34 -2.31 -5.19
C GLN A 154 18.05 -1.42 -4.15
N LEU A 155 17.72 -1.62 -2.86
CA LEU A 155 18.28 -0.82 -1.78
C LEU A 155 19.79 -1.03 -1.68
N THR A 156 20.52 0.06 -1.56
CA THR A 156 21.98 0.05 -1.36
C THR A 156 22.37 0.41 0.07
N THR A 157 21.54 1.22 0.73
CA THR A 157 21.74 1.71 2.09
C THR A 157 20.41 1.69 2.85
N LEU A 158 20.49 1.76 4.17
CA LEU A 158 19.36 1.97 5.05
C LEU A 158 19.49 3.29 5.80
N PRO A 159 18.37 3.93 6.15
CA PRO A 159 18.41 5.16 6.89
C PRO A 159 18.92 4.93 8.31
N LYS A 160 19.83 5.80 8.78
CA LYS A 160 20.49 5.63 10.08
C LYS A 160 19.51 5.64 11.25
N GLY A 161 18.43 6.40 11.09
CA GLY A 161 17.38 6.50 12.11
C GLY A 161 16.42 5.30 12.15
N LEU A 162 16.47 4.38 11.17
CA LEU A 162 15.57 3.21 11.15
C LEU A 162 15.78 2.30 12.35
N SER A 163 17.02 2.19 12.83
CA SER A 163 17.36 1.45 14.04
C SER A 163 16.80 2.07 15.33
N ALA A 164 16.39 3.35 15.30
CA ALA A 164 15.83 4.06 16.45
C ALA A 164 14.31 3.86 16.59
N LEU A 165 13.65 3.20 15.64
CA LEU A 165 12.22 2.91 15.70
C LEU A 165 11.93 1.84 16.77
N VAL A 166 11.62 2.28 17.98
CA VAL A 166 11.43 1.42 19.16
C VAL A 166 10.24 0.45 19.06
N LYS A 167 9.27 0.75 18.19
CA LYS A 167 8.09 -0.10 17.95
C LYS A 167 8.29 -1.09 16.81
N LEU A 168 9.41 -1.03 16.10
CA LEU A 168 9.65 -1.88 14.94
C LEU A 168 9.90 -3.32 15.40
N GLU A 169 8.98 -4.21 15.02
CA GLU A 169 8.99 -5.63 15.40
C GLU A 169 9.43 -6.52 14.24
N VAL A 170 9.10 -6.11 13.02
CA VAL A 170 9.30 -6.89 11.80
C VAL A 170 9.99 -6.03 10.75
N VAL A 171 11.12 -6.53 10.25
CA VAL A 171 11.80 -5.91 9.10
C VAL A 171 12.16 -6.99 8.09
N ASP A 172 11.65 -6.88 6.87
CA ASP A 172 12.05 -7.74 5.77
C ASP A 172 12.87 -6.96 4.74
N LEU A 173 14.17 -7.27 4.70
CA LEU A 173 15.16 -6.66 3.82
C LEU A 173 15.67 -7.67 2.77
N SER A 174 15.13 -8.90 2.76
CA SER A 174 15.64 -9.98 1.91
C SER A 174 15.60 -9.59 0.43
N GLY A 175 16.50 -10.14 -0.38
CA GLY A 175 16.50 -9.87 -1.83
C GLY A 175 16.91 -8.44 -2.24
N ASN A 176 17.52 -7.64 -1.35
CA ASN A 176 18.24 -6.42 -1.70
C ASN A 176 19.73 -6.73 -1.86
N ALA A 177 20.14 -7.20 -3.04
CA ALA A 177 21.48 -7.77 -3.25
C ALA A 177 22.64 -6.75 -3.05
N ALA A 178 22.38 -5.45 -3.25
CA ALA A 178 23.37 -4.39 -3.08
C ALA A 178 23.45 -3.84 -1.65
N LEU A 179 22.55 -4.27 -0.76
CA LEU A 179 22.50 -3.80 0.61
C LEU A 179 23.57 -4.51 1.45
N THR A 180 24.55 -3.74 1.92
CA THR A 180 25.73 -4.30 2.62
C THR A 180 25.84 -3.85 4.07
N ASP A 181 25.33 -2.67 4.40
CA ASP A 181 25.42 -2.08 5.74
C ASP A 181 24.07 -2.13 6.46
N VAL A 182 23.78 -3.29 7.08
CA VAL A 182 22.57 -3.49 7.89
C VAL A 182 22.93 -3.46 9.38
N PRO A 183 22.43 -2.48 10.15
CA PRO A 183 22.61 -2.44 11.60
C PRO A 183 22.21 -3.75 12.30
N GLU A 184 22.99 -4.19 13.29
CA GLU A 184 22.78 -5.49 13.97
C GLU A 184 21.37 -5.65 14.54
N ASN A 185 20.78 -4.59 15.09
CA ASN A 185 19.44 -4.64 15.64
C ASN A 185 18.38 -4.93 14.56
N LEU A 186 18.52 -4.35 13.37
CA LEU A 186 17.61 -4.63 12.24
C LEU A 186 17.83 -6.04 11.69
N ARG A 187 19.09 -6.52 11.65
CA ARG A 187 19.40 -7.90 11.27
C ARG A 187 18.71 -8.91 12.19
N ARG A 188 18.72 -8.67 13.50
CA ARG A 188 18.02 -9.53 14.48
C ARG A 188 16.51 -9.54 14.28
N LEU A 189 15.90 -8.40 13.94
CA LEU A 189 14.46 -8.33 13.63
C LEU A 189 14.12 -9.09 12.34
N HIS A 190 15.00 -9.00 11.33
CA HIS A 190 14.89 -9.74 10.08
C HIS A 190 14.94 -11.26 10.29
N ASP A 191 15.97 -11.74 10.97
CA ASP A 191 16.20 -13.17 11.19
C ASP A 191 15.08 -13.81 12.03
N ARG A 192 14.53 -13.07 13.00
CA ARG A 192 13.38 -13.54 13.81
C ARG A 192 12.14 -13.82 12.98
N HIS A 193 11.89 -13.02 11.94
CA HIS A 193 10.67 -13.10 11.14
C HIS A 193 10.79 -13.96 9.89
N ALA A 194 11.99 -14.18 9.34
CA ALA A 194 12.21 -15.19 8.30
C ALA A 194 11.71 -16.58 8.75
N VAL A 195 11.79 -16.88 10.05
CA VAL A 195 11.25 -18.11 10.67
C VAL A 195 9.71 -18.13 10.74
N LEU A 196 9.04 -16.97 10.72
CA LEU A 196 7.58 -16.81 10.83
C LEU A 196 6.86 -16.58 9.49
N HIS A 197 7.61 -16.37 8.40
CA HIS A 197 7.11 -15.99 7.07
C HIS A 197 6.05 -16.95 6.50
N SER A 198 6.07 -18.22 6.92
CA SER A 198 5.07 -19.24 6.53
C SER A 198 3.65 -19.01 7.10
N LYS A 199 3.46 -18.23 8.17
CA LYS A 199 2.15 -18.06 8.84
C LYS A 199 1.46 -16.71 8.60
N TYR A 200 2.21 -15.62 8.45
CA TYR A 200 1.64 -14.27 8.39
C TYR A 200 1.05 -13.89 7.03
N VAL A 201 1.62 -14.39 5.92
CA VAL A 201 1.08 -14.15 4.58
C VAL A 201 -0.34 -14.74 4.44
N LEU A 202 -0.65 -15.83 5.14
CA LEU A 202 -2.01 -16.43 5.14
C LEU A 202 -3.00 -15.68 6.05
N LEU A 203 -2.54 -15.03 7.13
CA LEU A 203 -3.40 -14.31 8.07
C LEU A 203 -3.80 -12.91 7.58
N LEU A 204 -2.94 -12.24 6.80
CA LEU A 204 -3.21 -10.89 6.28
C LEU A 204 -4.36 -10.84 5.26
N PHE A 205 -4.60 -11.93 4.52
CA PHE A 205 -5.76 -12.02 3.62
C PHE A 205 -7.08 -12.20 4.39
N HIS A 206 -7.03 -12.77 5.58
CA HIS A 206 -8.25 -13.12 6.33
C HIS A 206 -8.77 -11.98 7.21
N GLN A 207 -7.95 -10.97 7.49
CA GLN A 207 -8.31 -9.81 8.32
C GLN A 207 -8.63 -8.53 7.54
N ALA A 208 -8.39 -8.50 6.22
CA ALA A 208 -8.76 -7.37 5.35
C ALA A 208 -10.15 -7.53 4.69
N ALA A 209 -10.93 -8.53 5.10
CA ALA A 209 -12.22 -8.89 4.51
C ALA A 209 -13.30 -9.22 5.56
N ARG A 210 -13.25 -8.58 6.73
CA ARG A 210 -14.34 -8.62 7.71
C ARG A 210 -14.83 -7.23 8.02
#